data_AF-A0A931X4T0-F1
#
_entry.id   AF-A0A931X4T0-F1
#
_cell.length_a   1.000
_cell.length_b   1.000
_cell.length_c   1.000
_cell.angle_alpha   90.00
_cell.angle_beta   90.00
_cell.angle_gamma   90.00
#
_symmetry.space_group_name_H-M   'P 1'
#
loop_
_entity.id
_entity.type
_entity.pdbx_description
1 polymer ?
#
loop_
_entity_poly.entity_id
_entity_poly.type
_entity_poly.pdbx_seq_one_letter_code
_entity_poly.pdbx_strand_id
1 'polypeptide(L)'
;MKKLKVATVWLDGCSGCHMSLLDMDAAVISLASKIELVYGPLVDAQDFPEGVDVTLVEGAVSSQDDLNKIQKIRQRTAILVSMGDCAVTGNVPAMRNGIPVQRLLQRVYVEGAIEGKGVPTDGVPALLKQARPVREFVKVDLCLPGCPPPAKTISGVIAAVLDGRKPDTNLTVKFG
;
A
#
# COMPACT_ATOMS: atom_id res chain seq x y z
N MET A 1 12.91 12.45 -22.99
CA MET A 1 13.50 11.84 -21.76
C MET A 1 12.74 10.56 -21.46
N LYS A 2 13.42 9.52 -20.97
CA LYS A 2 12.75 8.28 -20.55
C LYS A 2 11.96 8.56 -19.27
N LYS A 3 10.66 8.26 -19.26
CA LYS A 3 9.82 8.38 -18.06
C LYS A 3 10.20 7.29 -17.05
N LEU A 4 10.11 7.58 -15.76
CA LEU A 4 10.25 6.54 -14.73
C LEU A 4 8.99 5.68 -14.68
N LYS A 5 9.18 4.37 -14.59
CA LYS A 5 8.11 3.40 -14.36
C LYS A 5 7.73 3.41 -12.89
N VAL A 6 6.53 3.90 -12.60
CA VAL A 6 5.98 3.99 -11.26
C VAL A 6 4.82 3.03 -11.14
N ALA A 7 4.72 2.33 -10.02
CA ALA A 7 3.56 1.53 -9.66
C ALA A 7 2.98 1.99 -8.31
N THR A 8 1.68 1.78 -8.14
CA THR A 8 1.01 1.98 -6.85
C THR A 8 0.22 0.74 -6.49
N VAL A 9 0.17 0.37 -5.20
CA VAL A 9 -0.37 -0.92 -4.78
C VAL A 9 -1.23 -0.78 -3.54
N TRP A 10 -2.35 -1.50 -3.53
CA TRP A 10 -3.22 -1.72 -2.37
C TRP A 10 -2.97 -3.12 -1.77
N LEU A 11 -2.64 -3.11 -0.48
CA LEU A 11 -2.76 -4.26 0.42
C LEU A 11 -3.99 -4.04 1.32
N ASP A 12 -3.90 -4.37 2.61
CA ASP A 12 -4.95 -4.10 3.59
C ASP A 12 -4.95 -2.63 4.04
N GLY A 13 -5.55 -1.79 3.20
CA GLY A 13 -5.67 -0.34 3.40
C GLY A 13 -7.07 0.17 3.06
N CYS A 14 -7.30 1.46 3.33
CA CYS A 14 -8.60 2.10 3.13
C CYS A 14 -8.71 2.90 1.82
N SER A 15 -7.76 2.76 0.89
CA SER A 15 -7.56 3.61 -0.31
C SER A 15 -7.19 5.08 -0.04
N GLY A 16 -7.13 5.50 1.23
CA GLY A 16 -6.93 6.90 1.62
C GLY A 16 -5.58 7.48 1.17
N CYS A 17 -4.51 6.67 1.11
CA CYS A 17 -3.22 7.19 0.64
C CYS A 17 -3.24 7.45 -0.87
N HIS A 18 -3.96 6.63 -1.63
CA HIS A 18 -4.19 6.89 -3.06
C HIS A 18 -5.10 8.10 -3.28
N MET A 19 -6.11 8.31 -2.43
CA MET A 19 -6.91 9.54 -2.50
C MET A 19 -6.04 10.77 -2.24
N SER A 20 -5.16 10.74 -1.24
CA SER A 20 -4.23 11.87 -1.02
C SER A 20 -3.19 12.05 -2.14
N LEU A 21 -2.82 10.98 -2.86
CA LEU A 21 -2.05 11.10 -4.10
C LEU A 21 -2.84 11.84 -5.18
N LEU A 22 -4.15 11.65 -5.26
CA LEU A 22 -5.03 12.34 -6.21
C LEU A 22 -5.41 13.76 -5.77
N ASP A 23 -5.37 14.07 -4.47
CA ASP A 23 -5.52 15.42 -3.90
C ASP A 23 -4.37 16.38 -4.29
N MET A 24 -3.50 15.98 -5.23
CA MET A 24 -2.57 16.87 -5.93
C MET A 24 -3.27 17.80 -6.93
N ASP A 25 -4.57 17.58 -7.20
CA ASP A 25 -5.37 18.36 -8.15
C ASP A 25 -4.67 18.45 -9.51
N ALA A 26 -4.54 19.67 -10.07
CA ALA A 26 -3.88 19.91 -11.35
C ALA A 26 -2.40 19.50 -11.37
N ALA A 27 -1.73 19.39 -10.21
CA ALA A 27 -0.33 18.96 -10.17
C ALA A 27 -0.14 17.49 -10.59
N VAL A 28 -1.20 16.67 -10.55
CA VAL A 28 -1.16 15.28 -11.04
C VAL A 28 -0.83 15.22 -12.54
N ILE A 29 -1.28 16.22 -13.32
CA ILE A 29 -1.00 16.32 -14.76
C ILE A 29 0.49 16.53 -15.00
N SER A 30 1.10 17.41 -14.19
CA SER A 30 2.55 17.65 -14.24
C SER A 30 3.33 16.40 -13.87
N LEU A 31 2.85 15.63 -12.89
CA LEU A 31 3.46 14.36 -12.51
C LEU A 31 3.35 13.32 -13.62
N ALA A 32 2.17 13.15 -14.23
CA ALA A 32 1.91 12.23 -15.32
C ALA A 32 2.77 12.51 -16.58
N SER A 33 3.22 13.75 -16.75
CA SER A 33 4.18 14.09 -17.81
C SER A 33 5.58 13.49 -17.58
N LYS A 34 5.95 13.20 -16.32
CA LYS A 34 7.28 12.73 -15.90
C LYS A 34 7.35 11.23 -15.60
N ILE A 35 6.21 10.62 -15.27
CA ILE A 35 6.13 9.19 -14.90
C ILE A 35 5.28 8.40 -15.89
N GLU A 36 5.57 7.11 -15.97
CA GLU A 36 4.74 6.10 -16.60
C GLU A 36 4.12 5.25 -15.47
N LEU A 37 2.81 5.36 -15.25
CA LEU A 37 2.12 4.55 -14.25
C LEU A 37 1.84 3.17 -14.84
N VAL A 38 2.63 2.17 -14.45
CA VAL A 38 2.64 0.85 -15.09
C VAL A 38 1.78 -0.20 -14.39
N TYR A 39 1.40 0.05 -13.14
CA TYR A 39 0.55 -0.84 -12.35
C TYR A 39 -0.12 -0.08 -11.21
N GLY A 40 -1.34 -0.47 -10.91
CA GLY A 40 -2.08 0.00 -9.73
C GLY A 40 -3.56 0.18 -10.02
N PRO A 41 -4.36 0.52 -8.99
CA PRO A 41 -5.83 0.64 -9.10
C PRO A 41 -6.30 1.78 -10.01
N LEU A 42 -5.39 2.63 -10.49
CA LEU A 42 -5.68 3.75 -11.39
C LEU A 42 -5.43 3.40 -12.88
N VAL A 43 -4.98 2.18 -13.18
CA VAL A 43 -4.71 1.69 -14.53
C VAL A 43 -5.18 0.25 -14.68
N ASP A 44 -5.44 -0.20 -15.92
CA ASP A 44 -6.03 -1.52 -16.18
C ASP A 44 -5.01 -2.69 -16.16
N ALA A 45 -3.77 -2.43 -15.78
CA ALA A 45 -2.72 -3.44 -15.76
C ALA A 45 -3.02 -4.52 -14.70
N GLN A 46 -3.25 -5.76 -15.16
CA GLN A 46 -3.59 -6.89 -14.29
C GLN A 46 -2.35 -7.50 -13.60
N ASP A 47 -1.20 -7.48 -14.27
CA ASP A 47 0.04 -8.06 -13.79
C ASP A 47 1.07 -7.00 -13.41
N PHE A 48 1.75 -7.21 -12.28
CA PHE A 48 2.86 -6.36 -11.88
C PHE A 48 4.06 -6.56 -12.81
N PRO A 49 4.50 -5.54 -13.58
CA PRO A 49 5.55 -5.70 -14.59
C PRO A 49 6.94 -5.81 -13.95
N GLU A 50 7.94 -6.22 -14.76
CA GLU A 50 9.34 -6.23 -14.34
C GLU A 50 10.02 -4.87 -14.54
N GLY A 51 11.06 -4.61 -13.75
CA GLY A 51 11.89 -3.41 -13.89
C GLY A 51 11.14 -2.12 -13.55
N VAL A 52 10.34 -2.14 -12.48
CA VAL A 52 9.65 -0.95 -11.97
C VAL A 52 10.63 -0.11 -11.16
N ASP A 53 10.75 1.17 -11.49
CA ASP A 53 11.72 2.06 -10.84
C ASP A 53 11.28 2.39 -9.40
N VAL A 54 9.99 2.70 -9.22
CA VAL A 54 9.43 3.10 -7.91
C VAL A 54 8.09 2.44 -7.69
N THR A 55 7.86 1.91 -6.49
CA THR A 55 6.53 1.41 -6.10
C THR A 55 6.09 1.99 -4.78
N LEU A 56 4.93 2.64 -4.79
CA LEU A 56 4.25 3.14 -3.60
C LEU A 56 3.26 2.08 -3.11
N VAL A 57 3.49 1.56 -1.91
CA VAL A 57 2.67 0.49 -1.32
C VAL A 57 1.90 1.07 -0.14
N GLU A 58 0.57 1.08 -0.22
CA GLU A 58 -0.28 1.35 0.94
C GLU A 58 -0.87 0.06 1.51
N GLY A 59 -1.29 0.12 2.78
CA GLY A 59 -1.94 -0.98 3.47
C GLY A 59 -0.97 -1.92 4.18
N ALA A 60 -1.49 -2.60 5.19
CA ALA A 60 -0.78 -3.64 5.92
C ALA A 60 -0.79 -4.96 5.13
N VAL A 61 0.09 -5.90 5.47
CA VAL A 61 0.01 -7.28 4.95
C VAL A 61 -0.88 -8.07 5.92
N SER A 62 -2.06 -8.50 5.47
CA SER A 62 -3.03 -9.15 6.35
C SER A 62 -3.66 -10.43 5.82
N SER A 63 -3.48 -10.75 4.53
CA SER A 63 -3.91 -11.98 3.89
C SER A 63 -2.76 -12.71 3.19
N GLN A 64 -2.99 -13.97 2.80
CA GLN A 64 -2.05 -14.73 2.01
C GLN A 64 -1.79 -14.08 0.64
N ASP A 65 -2.80 -13.45 0.04
CA ASP A 65 -2.65 -12.74 -1.23
C ASP A 65 -1.81 -11.47 -1.07
N ASP A 66 -1.99 -10.71 0.01
CA ASP A 66 -1.12 -9.55 0.29
C ASP A 66 0.33 -9.97 0.43
N LEU A 67 0.59 -11.08 1.13
CA LEU A 67 1.93 -11.63 1.32
C LEU A 67 2.56 -12.03 -0.03
N ASN A 68 1.82 -12.77 -0.85
CA ASN A 68 2.29 -13.20 -2.16
C ASN A 68 2.54 -11.98 -3.07
N LYS A 69 1.61 -11.02 -3.05
CA LYS A 69 1.66 -9.79 -3.85
C LYS A 69 2.88 -8.95 -3.48
N ILE A 70 3.11 -8.68 -2.19
CA ILE A 70 4.22 -7.82 -1.75
C ILE A 70 5.59 -8.45 -2.03
N GLN A 71 5.70 -9.78 -1.95
CA GLN A 71 6.92 -10.49 -2.34
C GLN A 71 7.20 -10.37 -3.84
N LYS A 72 6.18 -10.57 -4.71
CA LYS A 72 6.30 -10.37 -6.17
C LYS A 72 6.70 -8.93 -6.51
N ILE A 73 6.08 -7.95 -5.87
CA ILE A 73 6.39 -6.53 -6.06
C ILE A 73 7.85 -6.25 -5.69
N ARG A 74 8.30 -6.67 -4.51
CA ARG A 74 9.66 -6.39 -4.07
C ARG A 74 10.72 -6.92 -5.04
N GLN A 75 10.51 -8.10 -5.62
CA GLN A 75 11.44 -8.70 -6.58
C GLN A 75 11.55 -7.90 -7.89
N ARG A 76 10.52 -7.14 -8.25
CA ARG A 76 10.39 -6.46 -9.54
C ARG A 76 10.55 -4.93 -9.44
N THR A 77 10.72 -4.42 -8.23
CA THR A 77 10.84 -3.00 -7.92
C THR A 77 12.26 -2.63 -7.49
N ALA A 78 12.79 -1.53 -8.02
CA ALA A 78 14.07 -0.97 -7.56
C ALA A 78 13.93 -0.24 -6.22
N ILE A 79 12.99 0.72 -6.11
CA ILE A 79 12.72 1.48 -4.88
C ILE A 79 11.29 1.20 -4.38
N LEU A 80 11.16 0.58 -3.21
CA LEU A 80 9.88 0.33 -2.56
C LEU A 80 9.64 1.32 -1.43
N VAL A 81 8.51 2.03 -1.51
CA VAL A 81 8.08 3.02 -0.52
C VAL A 81 6.85 2.50 0.22
N SER A 82 6.94 2.37 1.54
CA SER A 82 5.76 2.19 2.38
C SER A 82 5.06 3.54 2.54
N MET A 83 3.87 3.68 1.95
CA MET A 83 3.07 4.88 1.92
C MET A 83 1.89 4.75 2.89
N GLY A 84 1.94 5.53 3.96
CA GLY A 84 0.92 5.61 4.98
C GLY A 84 1.09 4.64 6.16
N ASP A 85 0.46 4.99 7.28
CA ASP A 85 0.69 4.32 8.57
C ASP A 85 0.28 2.84 8.56
N CYS A 86 -0.70 2.45 7.75
CA CYS A 86 -1.02 1.02 7.58
C CYS A 86 0.18 0.23 7.02
N ALA A 87 0.89 0.77 6.02
CA ALA A 87 2.06 0.11 5.44
C ALA A 87 3.30 0.22 6.34
N VAL A 88 3.45 1.34 7.06
CA VAL A 88 4.62 1.64 7.89
C VAL A 88 4.58 0.91 9.24
N THR A 89 3.42 0.89 9.91
CA THR A 89 3.27 0.36 11.28
C THR A 89 2.12 -0.66 11.44
N GLY A 90 1.28 -0.85 10.43
CA GLY A 90 0.10 -1.73 10.48
C GLY A 90 -1.20 -1.00 10.84
N ASN A 91 -1.11 0.07 11.66
CA ASN A 91 -2.19 0.98 12.07
C ASN A 91 -3.57 0.30 12.32
N VAL A 92 -4.65 0.81 11.73
CA VAL A 92 -6.03 0.34 11.97
C VAL A 92 -6.22 -1.16 11.67
N PRO A 93 -5.73 -1.71 10.54
CA PRO A 93 -5.74 -3.16 10.32
C PRO A 93 -5.14 -3.98 11.46
N ALA A 94 -4.05 -3.50 12.09
CA ALA A 94 -3.37 -4.20 13.18
C ALA A 94 -4.18 -4.23 14.49
N MET A 95 -5.25 -3.44 14.64
CA MET A 95 -6.11 -3.47 15.84
C MET A 95 -6.76 -4.84 16.05
N ARG A 96 -6.96 -5.64 14.99
CA ARG A 96 -7.48 -7.01 15.10
C ARG A 96 -6.49 -8.02 15.70
N ASN A 97 -5.21 -7.66 15.86
CA ASN A 97 -4.14 -8.62 16.16
C ASN A 97 -4.25 -9.32 17.51
N GLY A 98 -5.03 -8.77 18.44
CA GLY A 98 -5.37 -9.41 19.72
C GLY A 98 -6.53 -10.41 19.64
N ILE A 99 -7.21 -10.51 18.49
CA ILE A 99 -8.39 -11.35 18.28
C ILE A 99 -8.00 -12.53 17.38
N PRO A 100 -8.26 -13.78 17.79
CA PRO A 100 -8.07 -14.94 16.90
C PRO A 100 -8.90 -14.80 15.61
N VAL A 101 -8.28 -15.01 14.46
CA VAL A 101 -8.90 -14.87 13.13
C VAL A 101 -10.22 -15.65 13.02
N GLN A 102 -10.25 -16.89 13.52
CA GLN A 102 -11.45 -17.72 13.51
C GLN A 102 -12.61 -17.07 14.27
N ARG A 103 -12.33 -16.43 15.41
CA ARG A 103 -13.35 -15.74 16.21
C ARG A 103 -13.85 -14.49 15.50
N LEU A 104 -12.97 -13.74 14.84
CA LEU A 104 -13.32 -12.58 14.04
C LEU A 104 -14.26 -12.97 12.90
N LEU A 105 -13.90 -13.99 12.12
CA LEU A 105 -14.70 -14.48 11.00
C LEU A 105 -16.05 -15.05 11.46
N GLN A 106 -16.08 -15.80 12.56
CA GLN A 106 -17.32 -16.30 13.16
C GLN A 106 -18.26 -15.17 13.59
N ARG A 107 -17.69 -14.12 14.20
CA ARG A 107 -18.46 -12.96 14.65
C ARG A 107 -19.12 -12.23 13.48
N VAL A 108 -18.39 -12.02 12.38
CA VAL A 108 -18.90 -11.28 11.22
C VAL A 108 -19.84 -12.13 10.36
N TYR A 109 -19.40 -13.32 9.95
CA TYR A 109 -20.08 -14.10 8.90
C TYR A 109 -21.06 -15.16 9.41
N VAL A 110 -21.14 -15.41 10.72
CA VAL A 110 -22.08 -16.40 11.28
C VAL A 110 -23.02 -15.76 12.31
N GLU A 111 -22.46 -15.05 13.29
CA GLU A 111 -23.26 -14.40 14.33
C GLU A 111 -23.90 -13.10 13.84
N GLY A 112 -23.15 -12.31 13.08
CA GLY A 112 -23.60 -11.02 12.52
C GLY A 112 -24.31 -11.11 11.18
N ALA A 113 -24.26 -12.27 10.50
CA ALA A 113 -24.87 -12.45 9.20
C ALA A 113 -26.39 -12.66 9.30
N ILE A 114 -27.15 -11.84 8.57
CA ILE A 114 -28.61 -11.95 8.44
C ILE A 114 -28.96 -13.18 7.59
N GLU A 115 -28.24 -13.38 6.49
CA GLU A 115 -28.39 -14.51 5.55
C GLU A 115 -27.02 -15.08 5.18
N GLY A 116 -26.99 -16.28 4.57
CA GLY A 116 -25.75 -16.87 4.07
C GLY A 116 -24.71 -17.15 5.15
N LYS A 117 -25.15 -17.64 6.33
CA LYS A 117 -24.27 -17.91 7.47
C LYS A 117 -23.18 -18.91 7.11
N GLY A 118 -21.93 -18.51 7.29
CA GLY A 118 -20.77 -19.34 7.02
C GLY A 118 -19.56 -18.49 6.68
N VAL A 119 -18.38 -18.93 7.11
CA VAL A 119 -17.13 -18.24 6.74
C VAL A 119 -16.86 -18.50 5.25
N PRO A 120 -16.68 -17.46 4.42
CA PRO A 120 -16.37 -17.64 3.02
C PRO A 120 -14.99 -18.30 2.85
N THR A 121 -14.92 -19.28 1.95
CA THR A 121 -13.68 -20.03 1.66
C THR A 121 -13.44 -20.22 0.17
N ASP A 122 -14.45 -20.02 -0.68
CA ASP A 122 -14.33 -20.16 -2.13
C ASP A 122 -13.82 -18.84 -2.75
N GLY A 123 -12.68 -18.90 -3.43
CA GLY A 123 -12.07 -17.75 -4.11
C GLY A 123 -11.60 -16.60 -3.21
N VAL A 124 -11.59 -16.76 -1.88
CA VAL A 124 -11.17 -15.73 -0.92
C VAL A 124 -9.88 -16.15 -0.22
N PRO A 125 -8.83 -15.30 -0.20
CA PRO A 125 -7.58 -15.65 0.45
C PRO A 125 -7.74 -15.75 1.97
N ALA A 126 -7.03 -16.71 2.55
CA ALA A 126 -6.96 -16.84 4.00
C ALA A 126 -6.30 -15.61 4.63
N LEU A 127 -6.88 -15.12 5.74
CA LEU A 127 -6.25 -14.09 6.55
C LEU A 127 -5.01 -14.65 7.27
N LEU A 128 -3.95 -13.86 7.31
CA LEU A 128 -2.82 -14.09 8.20
C LEU A 128 -3.27 -13.92 9.66
N LYS A 129 -2.54 -14.59 10.57
CA LYS A 129 -2.78 -14.50 12.02
C LYS A 129 -2.86 -13.04 12.49
N GLN A 130 -2.02 -12.17 11.95
CA GLN A 130 -1.94 -10.75 12.29
C GLN A 130 -1.77 -9.91 11.02
N ALA A 131 -2.35 -8.71 11.01
CA ALA A 131 -2.04 -7.66 10.06
C ALA A 131 -0.76 -6.95 10.52
N ARG A 132 0.26 -6.90 9.66
CA ARG A 132 1.61 -6.47 10.02
C ARG A 132 2.18 -5.51 8.98
N PRO A 133 3.09 -4.59 9.36
CA PRO A 133 3.68 -3.64 8.43
C PRO A 133 4.54 -4.31 7.35
N VAL A 134 4.62 -3.67 6.19
CA VAL A 134 5.28 -4.20 4.98
C VAL A 134 6.74 -4.58 5.22
N ARG A 135 7.46 -3.78 6.03
CA ARG A 135 8.88 -3.98 6.35
C ARG A 135 9.22 -5.29 7.04
N GLU A 136 8.23 -5.98 7.61
CA GLU A 136 8.44 -7.28 8.25
C GLU A 136 8.42 -8.45 7.26
N PHE A 137 7.99 -8.20 6.01
CA PHE A 137 7.90 -9.22 4.96
C PHE A 137 8.90 -9.00 3.82
N VAL A 138 9.23 -7.74 3.53
CA VAL A 138 10.16 -7.36 2.46
C VAL A 138 11.00 -6.15 2.87
N LYS A 139 12.17 -5.97 2.22
CA LYS A 139 12.96 -4.75 2.38
C LYS A 139 12.19 -3.54 1.85
N VAL A 140 12.01 -2.54 2.71
CA VAL A 140 11.46 -1.21 2.38
C VAL A 140 12.62 -0.23 2.28
N ASP A 141 12.65 0.58 1.22
CA ASP A 141 13.72 1.56 1.01
C ASP A 141 13.38 2.91 1.64
N LEU A 142 12.10 3.30 1.64
CA LEU A 142 11.60 4.55 2.19
C LEU A 142 10.26 4.36 2.91
N CYS A 143 10.04 5.11 3.99
CA CYS A 143 8.77 5.16 4.69
C CYS A 143 8.20 6.57 4.61
N LEU A 144 6.91 6.66 4.29
CA LEU A 144 6.17 7.90 4.21
C LEU A 144 4.99 7.84 5.18
N PRO A 145 5.15 8.28 6.43
CA PRO A 145 4.13 8.19 7.47
C PRO A 145 2.96 9.17 7.24
N GLY A 146 1.81 8.86 7.85
CA GLY A 146 0.56 9.61 7.77
C GLY A 146 -0.65 8.72 7.43
N CYS A 147 -1.85 9.11 7.83
CA CYS A 147 -3.08 8.33 7.61
C CYS A 147 -4.24 9.19 7.07
N PRO A 148 -4.17 9.67 5.80
CA PRO A 148 -3.08 9.44 4.84
C PRO A 148 -1.95 10.49 4.91
N PRO A 149 -0.77 10.22 4.32
CA PRO A 149 0.27 11.22 4.16
C PRO A 149 -0.20 12.39 3.29
N PRO A 150 0.14 13.66 3.59
CA PRO A 150 -0.30 14.79 2.77
C PRO A 150 0.19 14.72 1.32
N ALA A 151 -0.63 15.16 0.36
CA ALA A 151 -0.31 15.21 -1.07
C ALA A 151 1.04 15.88 -1.39
N LYS A 152 1.36 17.00 -0.71
CA LYS A 152 2.65 17.69 -0.86
C LYS A 152 3.85 16.81 -0.47
N THR A 153 3.68 15.98 0.55
CA THR A 153 4.71 15.06 1.01
C THR A 153 4.89 13.91 0.02
N ILE A 154 3.78 13.35 -0.49
CA ILE A 154 3.82 12.30 -1.52
C ILE A 154 4.52 12.80 -2.79
N SER A 155 4.11 13.96 -3.30
CA SER A 155 4.72 14.57 -4.49
C SER A 155 6.20 14.92 -4.28
N GLY A 156 6.57 15.42 -3.10
CA GLY A 156 7.95 15.70 -2.74
C GLY A 156 8.85 14.47 -2.78
N VAL A 157 8.36 13.32 -2.29
CA VAL A 157 9.09 12.04 -2.35
C VAL A 157 9.23 11.58 -3.79
N ILE A 158 8.16 11.59 -4.59
CA ILE A 158 8.23 11.17 -6.00
C ILE A 158 9.20 12.07 -6.79
N ALA A 159 9.15 13.39 -6.56
CA ALA A 159 10.06 14.35 -7.18
C ALA A 159 11.52 14.12 -6.77
N ALA A 160 11.79 13.87 -5.48
CA ALA A 160 13.14 13.58 -5.01
C ALA A 160 13.71 12.31 -5.66
N VAL A 161 12.89 11.27 -5.78
CA VAL A 161 13.27 10.02 -6.45
C VAL A 161 13.49 10.23 -7.95
N LEU A 162 12.64 11.04 -8.60
CA LEU A 162 12.83 11.46 -10.00
C LEU A 162 14.16 12.17 -10.24
N ASP A 163 14.60 12.98 -9.26
CA ASP A 163 15.86 13.72 -9.34
C ASP A 163 17.08 12.91 -8.90
N GLY A 164 16.92 11.61 -8.57
CA GLY A 164 18.00 10.76 -8.07
C GLY A 164 18.52 11.18 -6.67
N ARG A 165 17.78 12.04 -5.97
CA ARG A 165 18.11 12.47 -4.61
C ARG A 165 17.52 11.48 -3.62
N LYS A 166 18.26 11.17 -2.55
CA LYS A 166 17.64 10.49 -1.40
C LYS A 166 16.66 11.47 -0.76
N PRO A 167 15.35 11.17 -0.70
CA PRO A 167 14.42 12.04 -0.02
C PRO A 167 14.82 12.15 1.45
N ASP A 168 14.84 13.37 1.96
CA ASP A 168 15.12 13.62 3.37
C ASP A 168 13.94 13.07 4.19
N THR A 169 14.16 11.94 4.86
CA THR A 169 13.15 11.28 5.69
C THR A 169 12.96 11.96 7.04
N ASN A 170 13.61 13.11 7.31
CA ASN A 170 13.30 14.00 8.42
C ASN A 170 11.97 14.76 8.21
N LEU A 171 10.99 14.11 7.60
CA LEU A 171 9.63 14.60 7.59
C LEU A 171 9.11 14.53 9.01
N THR A 172 8.83 15.69 9.61
CA THR A 172 8.22 15.83 10.92
C THR A 172 6.99 14.94 10.98
N VAL A 173 7.13 13.77 11.60
CA VAL A 173 6.05 12.81 11.78
C VAL A 173 5.09 13.42 12.80
N LYS A 174 4.11 14.19 12.34
CA LYS A 174 3.01 14.63 13.20
C LYS A 174 2.12 13.43 13.45
N PHE A 175 2.38 12.73 14.55
CA PHE A 175 1.37 11.88 15.16
C PHE A 175 0.35 12.78 15.84
N GLY A 176 -0.76 13.06 15.16
CA GLY A 176 -1.85 13.87 15.71
C GLY A 176 -1.59 15.37 15.69
#